data_AF-A0A7V7WNN2-F1
#
_entry.id   AF-A0A7V7WNN2-F1
#
_cell.length_a   1.000
_cell.length_b   1.000
_cell.length_c   1.000
_cell.angle_alpha   90.00
_cell.angle_beta   90.00
_cell.angle_gamma   90.00
#
_symmetry.space_group_name_H-M   'P 1'
#
loop_
_entity.id
_entity.type
_entity.pdbx_description
1 polymer ?
#
loop_
_entity_poly.entity_id
_entity_poly.type
_entity_poly.pdbx_seq_one_letter_code
_entity_poly.pdbx_strand_id
1 'polypeptide(L)'
;MRRALRVCAAVVVMAVLGLLGSQGSVAAGGDLDLRFGAGQGYVTLSESYTANWGISGGLALADGSALIAGHAVSRFYVRRYGPDGALATDFGNAGTAEIPEFERLGGGGIARISIFATNDGGAVLAWDGLLRRITAQG
;
A
#
# COMPACT_ATOMS: atom_id res chain seq x y z
N MET A 1 -49.60 34.88 2.72
CA MET A 1 -49.02 34.11 3.85
C MET A 1 -48.93 32.60 3.64
N ARG A 2 -49.98 31.91 3.12
CA ARG A 2 -49.96 30.43 2.96
C ARG A 2 -49.01 29.87 1.89
N ARG A 3 -48.62 30.66 0.87
CA ARG A 3 -47.67 30.24 -0.19
C ARG A 3 -46.20 30.27 0.27
N ALA A 4 -45.81 31.30 1.04
CA ALA A 4 -44.46 31.43 1.57
C ALA A 4 -44.11 30.31 2.57
N LEU A 5 -45.09 29.92 3.41
CA LEU A 5 -44.92 28.82 4.37
C LEU A 5 -44.67 27.46 3.70
N ARG A 6 -45.29 27.21 2.54
CA ARG A 6 -45.09 25.96 1.76
C ARG A 6 -43.71 25.90 1.10
N VAL A 7 -43.18 27.04 0.67
CA VAL A 7 -41.85 27.14 0.05
C VAL A 7 -40.76 26.93 1.10
N CYS A 8 -40.87 27.55 2.28
CA CYS A 8 -39.92 27.32 3.37
C CYS A 8 -39.92 25.86 3.84
N ALA A 9 -41.09 25.22 3.95
CA ALA A 9 -41.18 23.81 4.33
C ALA A 9 -40.54 22.87 3.31
N ALA A 10 -40.73 23.12 2.00
CA ALA A 10 -40.12 22.31 0.94
C ALA A 10 -38.59 22.44 0.89
N VAL A 11 -38.06 23.66 1.10
CA VAL A 11 -36.61 23.90 1.13
C VAL A 11 -35.96 23.22 2.35
N VAL A 12 -36.62 23.25 3.51
CA VAL A 12 -36.14 22.56 4.72
C VAL A 12 -36.20 21.04 4.55
N VAL A 13 -37.24 20.48 3.95
CA VAL A 13 -37.35 19.03 3.68
C VAL A 13 -36.28 18.57 2.69
N MET A 14 -36.00 19.35 1.64
CA MET A 14 -34.93 19.04 0.67
C MET A 14 -33.53 19.16 1.28
N ALA A 15 -33.30 20.12 2.17
CA ALA A 15 -32.04 20.24 2.91
C ALA A 15 -31.83 19.06 3.87
N VAL A 16 -32.88 18.64 4.58
CA VAL A 16 -32.83 17.48 5.50
C VAL A 16 -32.66 16.16 4.73
N LEU A 17 -33.29 16.00 3.55
CA LEU A 17 -33.09 14.85 2.67
C LEU A 17 -31.69 14.82 2.02
N GLY A 18 -31.10 15.99 1.73
CA GLY A 18 -29.72 16.11 1.27
C GLY A 18 -28.68 15.78 2.35
N LEU A 19 -28.98 16.08 3.62
CA LEU A 19 -28.14 15.77 4.78
C LEU A 19 -28.15 14.28 5.17
N LEU A 20 -29.13 13.50 4.69
CA LEU A 20 -29.22 12.05 4.90
C LEU A 20 -28.53 11.23 3.79
N GLY A 21 -28.11 11.88 2.70
CA GLY A 21 -27.66 11.24 1.46
C GLY A 21 -26.19 10.84 1.37
N SER A 22 -25.40 10.98 2.43
CA SER A 22 -24.01 10.47 2.45
C SER A 22 -23.72 9.76 3.77
N GLN A 23 -24.53 8.74 4.07
CA GLN A 23 -24.08 7.66 4.94
C GLN A 23 -22.95 6.95 4.18
N GLY A 24 -21.71 7.39 4.37
CA GLY A 24 -20.55 6.64 3.90
C GLY A 24 -20.72 5.22 4.42
N SER A 25 -20.81 4.25 3.50
CA SER A 25 -20.89 2.83 3.84
C SER A 25 -19.74 2.54 4.81
N VAL A 26 -20.05 2.35 6.10
CA VAL A 26 -19.06 1.89 7.05
C VAL A 26 -18.71 0.48 6.60
N ALA A 27 -17.48 0.31 6.09
CA ALA A 27 -16.96 -0.99 5.71
C ALA A 27 -17.16 -1.96 6.87
N ALA A 28 -17.84 -3.07 6.62
CA ALA A 28 -17.93 -4.16 7.58
C ALA A 28 -16.56 -4.83 7.73
N GLY A 29 -16.37 -5.58 8.82
CA GLY A 29 -15.15 -6.36 9.00
C GLY A 29 -14.97 -7.37 7.85
N GLY A 30 -13.89 -7.24 7.08
CA GLY A 30 -13.60 -8.08 5.91
C GLY A 30 -13.94 -7.45 4.55
N ASP A 31 -14.58 -6.28 4.53
CA ASP A 31 -14.79 -5.53 3.29
C ASP A 31 -13.46 -5.04 2.69
N LEU A 32 -13.42 -4.90 1.36
CA LEU A 32 -12.28 -4.32 0.67
C LEU A 32 -12.13 -2.84 1.06
N ASP A 33 -10.91 -2.42 1.40
CA ASP A 33 -10.60 -1.00 1.59
C ASP A 33 -10.41 -0.32 0.23
N LEU A 34 -11.49 0.26 -0.30
CA LEU A 34 -11.47 0.91 -1.61
C LEU A 34 -10.64 2.21 -1.63
N ARG A 35 -10.13 2.70 -0.50
CA ARG A 35 -9.17 3.80 -0.48
C ARG A 35 -7.79 3.35 -0.98
N PHE A 36 -7.52 2.05 -0.96
CA PHE A 36 -6.30 1.44 -1.47
C PHE A 36 -6.42 1.15 -2.97
N GLY A 37 -5.40 1.47 -3.75
CA GLY A 37 -5.34 1.14 -5.17
C GLY A 37 -6.39 1.87 -6.01
N ALA A 38 -6.56 3.17 -5.77
CA ALA A 38 -7.42 4.05 -6.58
C ALA A 38 -8.87 3.56 -6.76
N GLY A 39 -9.49 3.02 -5.70
CA GLY A 39 -10.88 2.54 -5.74
C GLY A 39 -11.02 1.03 -5.93
N GLN A 40 -9.93 0.28 -6.11
CA GLN A 40 -9.99 -1.15 -6.43
C GLN A 40 -9.79 -2.07 -5.21
N GLY A 41 -9.18 -1.56 -4.12
CA GLY A 41 -8.81 -2.37 -2.96
C GLY A 41 -7.59 -3.26 -3.17
N TYR A 42 -6.88 -3.10 -4.30
CA TYR A 42 -5.63 -3.81 -4.60
C TYR A 42 -4.72 -2.98 -5.52
N VAL A 43 -3.44 -3.33 -5.56
CA VAL A 43 -2.44 -2.72 -6.46
C VAL A 43 -1.77 -3.83 -7.26
N THR A 44 -1.61 -3.63 -8.56
CA THR A 44 -0.85 -4.55 -9.42
C THR A 44 0.62 -4.15 -9.44
N LEU A 45 1.51 -5.04 -9.02
CA LEU A 45 2.94 -4.72 -8.83
C LEU A 45 3.76 -4.70 -10.14
N SER A 46 3.16 -4.89 -11.32
CA SER A 46 3.88 -5.23 -12.57
C SER A 46 4.28 -4.04 -13.45
N GLU A 47 3.91 -2.79 -13.13
CA GLU A 47 4.00 -1.70 -14.11
C GLU A 47 5.42 -1.31 -14.57
N SER A 48 6.48 -1.73 -13.86
CA SER A 48 7.87 -1.33 -14.20
C SER A 48 8.78 -2.44 -14.71
N TYR A 49 8.37 -3.71 -14.62
CA TYR A 49 9.20 -4.85 -15.07
C TYR A 49 8.31 -5.87 -15.80
N THR A 50 8.52 -5.99 -17.12
CA THR A 50 7.66 -6.71 -18.07
C THR A 50 7.71 -8.25 -18.01
N ALA A 51 8.31 -8.86 -16.99
CA ALA A 51 8.19 -10.32 -16.80
C ALA A 51 8.48 -10.77 -15.35
N ASN A 52 7.59 -11.62 -14.82
CA ASN A 52 7.67 -12.39 -13.58
C ASN A 52 8.16 -11.61 -12.34
N TRP A 53 7.25 -10.84 -11.75
CA TRP A 53 7.41 -10.42 -10.35
C TRP A 53 6.93 -11.54 -9.42
N GLY A 54 7.84 -12.09 -8.61
CA GLY A 54 7.48 -13.03 -7.55
C GLY A 54 7.62 -12.36 -6.18
N ILE A 55 6.54 -12.36 -5.39
CA ILE A 55 6.55 -11.80 -4.04
C ILE A 55 7.18 -12.81 -3.09
N SER A 56 8.24 -12.38 -2.39
CA SER A 56 8.94 -13.18 -1.38
C SER A 56 8.52 -12.83 0.06
N GLY A 57 8.03 -11.61 0.28
CA GLY A 57 7.58 -11.15 1.59
C GLY A 57 6.92 -9.76 1.56
N GLY A 58 6.18 -9.45 2.61
CA GLY A 58 5.54 -8.15 2.79
C GLY A 58 5.40 -7.79 4.26
N LEU A 59 5.40 -6.49 4.56
CA LEU A 59 5.28 -5.94 5.91
C LEU A 59 4.58 -4.59 5.88
N ALA A 60 3.60 -4.41 6.76
CA ALA A 60 3.04 -3.10 7.06
C ALA A 60 3.91 -2.36 8.09
N LEU A 61 4.09 -1.06 7.88
CA LEU A 61 4.82 -0.15 8.76
C LEU A 61 3.86 0.67 9.62
N ALA A 62 4.40 1.30 10.68
CA ALA A 62 3.60 2.06 11.65
C ALA A 62 2.89 3.29 11.07
N ASP A 63 3.39 3.82 9.96
CA ASP A 63 2.80 4.94 9.23
C ASP A 63 1.70 4.52 8.24
N GLY A 64 1.36 3.22 8.21
CA GLY A 64 0.37 2.65 7.30
C GLY A 64 0.89 2.33 5.90
N SER A 65 2.16 2.64 5.60
CA SER A 65 2.81 2.19 4.38
C SER A 65 3.14 0.70 4.45
N ALA A 66 3.46 0.08 3.31
CA ALA A 66 3.86 -1.31 3.23
C ALA A 66 5.15 -1.47 2.42
N LEU A 67 6.04 -2.33 2.90
CA LEU A 67 7.19 -2.81 2.14
C LEU A 67 6.86 -4.16 1.52
N ILE A 68 7.03 -4.26 0.21
CA ILE A 68 6.84 -5.48 -0.56
C ILE A 68 8.17 -5.86 -1.18
N ALA A 69 8.65 -7.06 -0.86
CA ALA A 69 9.93 -7.56 -1.32
C ALA A 69 9.74 -8.77 -2.23
N GLY A 70 10.52 -8.82 -3.30
CA GLY A 70 10.36 -9.84 -4.31
C GLY A 70 11.44 -9.78 -5.37
N HIS A 71 11.33 -10.68 -6.33
CA HIS A 71 12.25 -10.78 -7.44
C HIS A 71 11.59 -10.40 -8.76
N ALA A 72 12.38 -9.77 -9.63
CA ALA A 72 12.08 -9.63 -11.04
C ALA A 72 13.37 -9.80 -11.85
N VAL A 73 13.32 -10.63 -12.89
CA VAL A 73 14.43 -10.81 -13.85
C VAL A 73 15.79 -11.04 -13.14
N SER A 74 15.86 -12.02 -12.21
CA SER A 74 17.07 -12.35 -11.44
C SER A 74 17.64 -11.19 -10.60
N ARG A 75 16.78 -10.27 -10.19
CA ARG A 75 17.13 -9.20 -9.25
C ARG A 75 16.14 -9.18 -8.13
N PHE A 76 16.62 -8.81 -6.95
CA PHE A 76 15.79 -8.69 -5.76
C PHE A 76 15.56 -7.22 -5.44
N TYR A 77 14.32 -6.93 -5.10
CA TYR A 77 13.85 -5.58 -4.91
C TYR A 77 12.97 -5.49 -3.67
N VAL A 78 13.01 -4.33 -3.04
CA VAL A 78 12.01 -3.89 -2.07
C VAL A 78 11.32 -2.66 -2.62
N ARG A 79 10.00 -2.64 -2.56
CA ARG A 79 9.17 -1.50 -2.97
C ARG A 79 8.35 -1.03 -1.79
N ARG A 80 8.16 0.28 -1.68
CA ARG A 80 7.32 0.88 -0.64
C ARG A 80 6.05 1.43 -1.26
N TYR A 81 4.92 1.05 -0.70
CA TYR A 81 3.60 1.54 -1.08
C TYR A 81 3.02 2.34 0.09
N GLY A 82 2.43 3.49 -0.20
CA GLY A 82 1.72 4.30 0.77
C GLY A 82 0.45 3.62 1.29
N PRO A 83 -0.20 4.22 2.30
CA PRO A 83 -1.46 3.71 2.86
C PRO A 83 -2.61 3.66 1.84
N ASP A 84 -2.53 4.43 0.77
CA ASP A 84 -3.47 4.48 -0.36
C ASP A 84 -3.08 3.51 -1.49
N GLY A 85 -1.97 2.78 -1.35
CA GLY A 85 -1.44 1.87 -2.36
C GLY A 85 -0.65 2.57 -3.47
N ALA A 86 -0.44 3.88 -3.40
CA ALA A 86 0.45 4.57 -4.33
C ALA A 86 1.91 4.15 -4.06
N LEU A 87 2.72 4.03 -5.12
CA LEU A 87 4.15 3.77 -4.95
C LEU A 87 4.83 5.01 -4.33
N ALA A 88 5.54 4.83 -3.23
CA ALA A 88 6.22 5.91 -2.51
C ALA A 88 7.49 6.32 -3.25
N THR A 89 7.43 7.33 -4.10
CA THR A 89 8.51 7.70 -5.04
C THR A 89 9.77 8.23 -4.37
N ASP A 90 9.69 8.60 -3.09
CA ASP A 90 10.78 9.03 -2.21
C ASP A 90 11.58 7.86 -1.61
N PHE A 91 11.14 6.63 -1.81
CA PHE A 91 11.84 5.42 -1.36
C PHE A 91 12.77 4.86 -2.46
N GLY A 92 14.05 4.73 -2.16
CA GLY A 92 15.06 4.22 -3.07
C GLY A 92 15.09 5.01 -4.38
N ASN A 93 15.12 4.30 -5.50
CA ASN A 93 14.95 4.88 -6.83
C ASN A 93 13.49 4.75 -7.28
N ALA A 94 12.74 5.85 -7.24
CA ALA A 94 11.35 5.94 -7.68
C ALA A 94 10.44 4.86 -7.05
N GLY A 95 10.59 4.64 -5.73
CA GLY A 95 9.84 3.66 -4.96
C GLY A 95 10.39 2.24 -4.95
N THR A 96 11.62 2.05 -5.44
CA THR A 96 12.27 0.73 -5.53
C THR A 96 13.70 0.78 -5.03
N ALA A 97 14.03 -0.08 -4.07
CA ALA A 97 15.40 -0.36 -3.64
C ALA A 97 15.84 -1.71 -4.23
N GLU A 98 16.92 -1.72 -5.03
CA GLU A 98 17.56 -2.94 -5.52
C GLU A 98 18.53 -3.50 -4.48
N ILE A 99 18.50 -4.82 -4.26
CA ILE A 99 19.40 -5.53 -3.35
C ILE A 99 20.35 -6.40 -4.17
N PRO A 100 21.47 -5.84 -4.66
CA PRO A 100 22.32 -6.48 -5.66
C PRO A 100 23.09 -7.69 -5.11
N GLU A 101 23.27 -7.78 -3.79
CA GLU A 101 23.95 -8.91 -3.16
C GLU A 101 23.05 -10.10 -2.83
N PHE A 102 21.74 -9.98 -3.06
CA PHE A 102 20.79 -11.01 -2.68
C PHE A 102 21.14 -12.38 -3.24
N GLU A 103 21.31 -12.50 -4.56
CA GLU A 103 21.63 -13.77 -5.21
C GLU A 103 23.01 -14.30 -4.78
N ARG A 104 24.02 -13.41 -4.71
CA ARG A 104 25.39 -13.83 -4.36
C ARG A 104 25.54 -14.28 -2.91
N LEU A 105 24.60 -13.90 -2.05
CA LEU A 105 24.58 -14.24 -0.62
C LEU A 105 23.45 -15.22 -0.29
N GLY A 106 23.15 -16.15 -1.20
CA GLY A 106 22.26 -17.28 -0.96
C GLY A 106 20.80 -17.08 -1.39
N GLY A 107 20.38 -15.85 -1.68
CA GLY A 107 18.97 -15.55 -2.01
C GLY A 107 18.46 -16.10 -3.35
N GLY A 108 19.31 -16.63 -4.23
CA GLY A 108 18.98 -17.00 -5.62
C GLY A 108 17.95 -18.13 -5.82
N GLY A 109 17.35 -18.69 -4.76
CA GLY A 109 16.26 -19.67 -4.84
C GLY A 109 14.85 -19.04 -4.88
N ILE A 110 13.79 -19.86 -4.70
CA ILE A 110 12.44 -19.37 -4.35
C ILE A 110 12.45 -18.83 -2.91
N ALA A 111 13.11 -17.69 -2.71
CA ALA A 111 13.44 -17.19 -1.40
C ALA A 111 12.20 -16.87 -0.58
N ARG A 112 12.03 -17.61 0.51
CA ARG A 112 11.22 -17.17 1.65
C ARG A 112 12.12 -16.24 2.45
N ILE A 113 11.76 -14.98 2.51
CA ILE A 113 12.46 -14.01 3.35
C ILE A 113 11.63 -13.76 4.61
N SER A 114 12.29 -13.35 5.69
CA SER A 114 11.60 -12.69 6.79
C SER A 114 11.84 -11.19 6.69
N ILE A 115 10.81 -10.40 6.98
CA ILE A 115 10.91 -8.94 7.08
C ILE A 115 10.48 -8.52 8.48
N PHE A 116 11.24 -7.61 9.07
CA PHE A 116 10.97 -7.02 10.37
C PHE A 116 10.99 -5.50 10.28
N ALA A 117 10.01 -4.84 10.89
CA ALA A 117 9.97 -3.38 10.95
C ALA A 117 11.07 -2.86 11.88
N THR A 118 11.59 -1.68 11.59
CA THR A 118 12.42 -0.92 12.53
C THR A 118 11.72 0.38 12.92
N ASN A 119 12.00 0.88 14.13
CA ASN A 119 11.32 2.07 14.68
C ASN A 119 11.60 3.36 13.91
N ASP A 120 12.63 3.38 13.08
CA ASP A 120 12.99 4.49 12.19
C ASP A 120 12.21 4.48 10.87
N GLY A 121 11.26 3.56 10.68
CA GLY A 121 10.47 3.44 9.45
C GLY A 121 11.13 2.61 8.34
N GLY A 122 12.29 2.00 8.63
CA GLY A 122 12.95 1.04 7.74
C GLY A 122 12.52 -0.41 8.00
N ALA A 123 13.36 -1.35 7.53
CA ALA A 123 13.18 -2.76 7.78
C ALA A 123 14.50 -3.54 7.86
N VAL A 124 14.43 -4.72 8.47
CA VAL A 124 15.46 -5.76 8.36
C VAL A 124 14.89 -6.92 7.57
N LEU A 125 15.56 -7.24 6.48
CA LEU A 125 15.36 -8.45 5.69
C LEU A 125 16.27 -9.56 6.24
N ALA A 126 15.76 -10.79 6.29
CA ALA A 126 16.54 -11.97 6.65
C ALA A 126 16.36 -13.09 5.62
N TRP A 127 17.47 -13.68 5.19
CA TRP A 127 17.51 -14.85 4.31
C TRP A 127 18.81 -15.62 4.54
N ASP A 128 18.76 -16.96 4.53
CA ASP A 128 19.92 -17.87 4.56
C ASP A 128 21.08 -17.47 5.49
N GLY A 129 20.74 -17.06 6.72
CA GLY A 129 21.72 -16.68 7.75
C GLY A 129 22.28 -15.25 7.61
N LEU A 130 21.79 -14.47 6.66
CA LEU A 130 22.10 -13.06 6.47
C LEU A 130 20.99 -12.15 6.97
N LEU A 131 21.38 -11.01 7.53
CA LEU A 131 20.52 -9.88 7.84
C LEU A 131 20.94 -8.67 7.01
N ARG A 132 19.97 -8.05 6.32
CA ARG A 132 20.17 -6.79 5.58
C ARG A 132 19.21 -5.75 6.13
N ARG A 133 19.74 -4.64 6.62
CA ARG A 133 18.94 -3.47 7.00
C ARG A 133 18.72 -2.57 5.80
N ILE A 134 17.51 -2.05 5.68
CA ILE A 134 17.07 -1.01 4.74
C ILE A 134 16.52 0.15 5.58
N THR A 135 16.88 1.38 5.24
CA THR A 135 16.41 2.57 5.94
C THR A 135 15.01 2.96 5.46
N ALA A 136 14.37 3.93 6.11
CA ALA A 136 13.09 4.45 5.65
C ALA A 136 13.15 5.07 4.23
N GLN A 137 14.35 5.45 3.77
CA GLN A 137 14.58 6.03 2.44
C GLN A 137 15.02 5.01 1.38
N GLY A 138 15.19 3.73 1.73
CA GLY A 138 15.64 2.69 0.79
C GLY A 138 17.15 2.49 0.72
#